data_AF-A0A2S6QUF2-F1
#
_entry.id   AF-A0A2S6QUF2-F1
#
_cell.length_a   1.000
_cell.length_b   1.000
_cell.length_c   1.000
_cell.angle_alpha   90.00
_cell.angle_beta   90.00
_cell.angle_gamma   90.00
#
_symmetry.space_group_name_H-M   'P 1'
#
loop_
_entity.id
_entity.type
_entity.pdbx_description
1 polymer ?
#
loop_
_entity_poly.entity_id
_entity_poly.type
_entity_poly.pdbx_seq_one_letter_code
_entity_poly.pdbx_strand_id
1 'polypeptide(L)'
;MSAIWVFVKVGIAAVVITFSSWLAGKKPELAGFIIALPIASLIALVFSYMEHKDGGASITFAKSILIGVPASWLFFIPFFFADKYSLSFPTCYVIGLGLLVIGFFIHQYVMKFV
;
A
#
# COMPACT_ATOMS: atom_id res chain seq x y z
N MET A 1 -3.17 17.80 16.19
CA MET A 1 -1.88 17.66 15.48
C MET A 1 -1.36 19.01 15.01
N SER A 2 -0.12 19.40 15.33
CA SER A 2 0.46 20.65 14.79
C SER A 2 0.81 20.49 13.31
N ALA A 3 0.77 21.59 12.54
CA ALA A 3 1.07 21.59 11.10
C ALA A 3 2.44 20.96 10.77
N ILE A 4 3.43 21.15 11.65
CA ILE A 4 4.78 20.58 11.54
C ILE A 4 4.76 19.06 11.42
N TRP A 5 3.92 18.36 12.19
CA TRP A 5 3.84 16.89 12.14
C TRP A 5 3.26 16.36 10.82
N VAL A 6 2.38 17.14 10.18
CA VAL A 6 1.84 16.79 8.86
C VAL A 6 2.95 16.87 7.81
N PHE A 7 3.73 17.94 7.79
CA PHE A 7 4.82 18.12 6.83
C PHE A 7 5.91 17.05 6.97
N VAL A 8 6.23 16.62 8.20
CA VAL A 8 7.19 15.51 8.42
C VAL A 8 6.69 14.21 7.80
N LYS A 9 5.43 13.84 8.04
CA LYS A 9 4.82 12.62 7.47
C LYS A 9 4.83 12.65 5.93
N VAL A 10 4.46 13.79 5.34
CA VAL A 10 4.49 14.00 3.89
C VAL A 10 5.90 13.92 3.34
N GLY A 11 6.88 14.55 3.99
CA GLY A 11 8.29 14.51 3.58
C GLY A 11 8.83 13.09 3.52
N ILE A 12 8.56 12.27 4.55
CA ILE A 12 9.01 10.87 4.58
C ILE A 12 8.35 10.07 3.43
N ALA A 13 7.04 10.20 3.24
CA ALA A 13 6.34 9.52 2.15
C ALA A 13 6.87 9.93 0.76
N ALA A 14 7.10 11.24 0.56
CA ALA A 14 7.64 11.77 -0.69
C ALA A 14 9.05 11.23 -0.98
N VAL A 15 9.92 11.13 0.03
CA VAL A 15 11.27 10.55 -0.11
C VAL A 15 11.18 9.08 -0.56
N VAL A 16 10.34 8.26 0.06
CA VAL A 16 10.18 6.85 -0.31
C VAL A 16 9.71 6.68 -1.76
N ILE A 17 8.73 7.49 -2.18
CA ILE A 17 8.17 7.44 -3.54
C ILE A 17 9.21 7.90 -4.56
N THR A 18 9.82 9.06 -4.34
CA THR A 18 10.81 9.64 -5.28
C THR A 18 12.06 8.76 -5.40
N PHE A 19 12.57 8.25 -4.28
CA PHE A 19 13.70 7.32 -4.27
C PHE A 19 13.40 6.04 -5.05
N SER A 20 12.26 5.41 -4.76
CA SER A 20 11.88 4.16 -5.44
C SER A 20 11.60 4.39 -6.94
N SER A 21 10.97 5.49 -7.31
CA SER A 21 10.72 5.84 -8.72
C SER A 21 12.02 6.06 -9.49
N TRP A 22 12.99 6.77 -8.91
CA TRP A 22 14.32 6.90 -9.49
C TRP A 22 15.06 5.55 -9.57
N LEU A 23 14.96 4.73 -8.52
CA LEU A 23 15.60 3.43 -8.45
C LEU A 23 15.01 2.45 -9.48
N ALA A 24 13.71 2.59 -9.80
CA ALA A 24 13.05 1.72 -10.77
C ALA A 24 13.69 1.79 -12.16
N GLY A 25 14.25 2.95 -12.56
CA GLY A 25 15.00 3.08 -13.81
C GLY A 25 16.37 2.39 -13.82
N LYS A 26 16.89 1.99 -12.66
CA LYS A 26 18.22 1.37 -12.51
C LYS A 26 18.17 -0.08 -12.03
N LYS A 27 17.32 -0.36 -11.04
CA LYS A 27 17.12 -1.67 -10.39
C LYS A 27 15.61 -1.86 -10.13
N PRO A 28 14.81 -2.20 -11.16
CA PRO A 28 13.36 -2.34 -11.06
C PRO A 28 12.90 -3.28 -9.93
N GLU A 29 13.56 -4.43 -9.80
CA GLU A 29 13.22 -5.44 -8.77
C GLU A 29 13.39 -4.88 -7.35
N LEU A 30 14.49 -4.16 -7.08
CA LEU A 30 14.75 -3.56 -5.78
C LEU A 30 13.78 -2.40 -5.50
N ALA A 31 13.47 -1.59 -6.50
CA ALA A 31 12.48 -0.53 -6.37
C ALA A 31 11.08 -1.08 -6.05
N GLY A 32 10.68 -2.16 -6.74
CA GLY A 32 9.43 -2.86 -6.47
C GLY A 32 9.38 -3.42 -5.04
N PHE A 33 10.46 -4.05 -4.59
CA PHE A 33 10.57 -4.54 -3.21
C PHE A 33 10.44 -3.40 -2.18
N ILE A 34 11.13 -2.28 -2.37
CA ILE A 34 11.08 -1.13 -1.44
C ILE A 34 9.67 -0.53 -1.37
N ILE A 35 8.97 -0.39 -2.51
CA ILE A 35 7.58 0.08 -2.54
C ILE A 35 6.62 -0.93 -1.90
N ALA A 36 6.88 -2.22 -2.04
CA ALA A 36 6.07 -3.28 -1.44
C ALA A 36 6.24 -3.38 0.07
N LEU A 37 7.35 -2.88 0.64
CA LEU A 37 7.50 -2.79 2.08
C LEU A 37 6.42 -1.87 2.66
N PRO A 38 5.78 -2.25 3.79
CA PRO A 38 4.69 -1.47 4.38
C PRO A 38 5.22 -0.25 5.16
N ILE A 39 6.17 0.51 4.60
CA ILE A 39 6.84 1.64 5.26
C ILE A 39 5.82 2.69 5.73
N ALA A 40 4.87 3.03 4.84
CA ALA A 40 3.79 3.97 5.18
C ALA A 40 2.93 3.43 6.34
N SER A 41 2.58 2.15 6.32
CA SER A 41 1.78 1.51 7.36
C SER A 41 2.50 1.42 8.70
N LEU A 42 3.81 1.11 8.70
CA LEU A 42 4.64 1.10 9.90
C LEU A 42 4.67 2.48 10.56
N ILE A 43 4.89 3.53 9.76
CA ILE A 43 4.90 4.91 10.22
C ILE A 43 3.51 5.32 10.75
N ALA A 44 2.44 4.98 10.02
CA ALA A 44 1.07 5.30 10.40
C ALA A 44 0.67 4.62 11.72
N LEU A 45 1.04 3.36 11.94
CA LEU A 45 0.78 2.64 13.19
C LEU A 45 1.46 3.30 14.39
N VAL A 46 2.75 3.63 14.26
CA VAL A 46 3.51 4.29 15.33
C VAL A 46 2.89 5.63 15.69
N PHE A 47 2.60 6.48 14.69
CA PHE A 47 1.99 7.78 14.95
C PHE A 47 0.56 7.68 15.48
N SER A 48 -0.25 6.75 14.96
CA SER A 48 -1.61 6.53 15.44
C SER A 48 -1.62 6.16 16.92
N TYR A 49 -0.73 5.25 17.33
CA TYR A 49 -0.59 4.85 18.73
C TYR A 49 -0.08 6.00 19.60
N MET A 50 0.92 6.76 19.15
CA MET A 50 1.46 7.89 19.91
C MET A 50 0.44 9.02 20.10
N GLU A 51 -0.40 9.29 19.09
CA GLU A 51 -1.36 10.40 19.10
C GLU A 51 -2.62 10.06 19.90
N HIS A 52 -3.15 8.84 19.75
CA HIS A 52 -4.43 8.47 20.35
C HIS A 52 -4.28 7.62 21.63
N LYS A 53 -3.10 7.02 21.86
CA LYS A 53 -2.81 6.10 22.98
C LYS A 53 -3.81 4.95 23.15
N ASP A 54 -4.58 4.65 22.11
CA ASP A 54 -5.56 3.58 22.08
C ASP A 54 -4.93 2.33 21.45
N GLY A 55 -4.58 1.37 22.30
CA GLY A 55 -4.05 0.08 21.89
C GLY A 55 -5.06 -0.75 21.08
N GLY A 56 -6.36 -0.69 21.42
CA GLY A 56 -7.40 -1.44 20.74
C GLY A 56 -7.62 -0.98 19.30
N ALA A 57 -7.70 0.35 19.10
CA ALA A 57 -7.77 0.93 17.76
C ALA A 57 -6.49 0.65 16.95
N SER A 58 -5.32 0.71 17.59
CA SER A 58 -4.04 0.42 16.92
C SER A 58 -3.90 -1.04 16.50
N ILE A 59 -4.38 -1.99 17.32
CA ILE A 59 -4.42 -3.42 16.99
C ILE A 59 -5.41 -3.67 15.85
N THR A 60 -6.59 -3.05 15.89
CA THR A 60 -7.59 -3.16 14.81
C THR A 60 -7.04 -2.61 13.50
N PHE A 61 -6.31 -1.49 13.56
CA PHE A 61 -5.64 -0.91 12.40
C PHE A 61 -4.56 -1.87 11.84
N ALA A 62 -3.74 -2.47 12.69
CA ALA A 62 -2.74 -3.47 12.28
C ALA A 62 -3.38 -4.71 11.62
N LYS A 63 -4.46 -5.26 12.21
CA LYS A 63 -5.25 -6.36 11.62
C LYS A 63 -5.80 -5.98 10.24
N SER A 64 -6.34 -4.77 10.13
CA SER A 64 -6.87 -4.24 8.87
C SER A 64 -5.78 -4.12 7.80
N ILE A 65 -4.58 -3.64 8.15
CA ILE A 65 -3.42 -3.60 7.26
C ILE A 65 -3.01 -5.02 6.84
N LEU A 66 -2.95 -5.97 7.77
CA LEU A 66 -2.58 -7.36 7.49
C LEU A 66 -3.50 -8.00 6.45
N ILE A 67 -4.80 -7.70 6.48
CA ILE A 67 -5.78 -8.20 5.49
C ILE A 67 -5.75 -7.35 4.22
N GLY A 68 -5.50 -6.04 4.33
CA GLY A 68 -5.45 -5.11 3.21
C GLY A 68 -4.28 -5.35 2.27
N VAL A 69 -3.12 -5.78 2.79
CA VAL A 69 -1.93 -6.06 1.97
C VAL A 69 -2.18 -7.19 0.96
N PRO A 70 -2.64 -8.40 1.35
CA PRO A 70 -3.03 -9.43 0.40
C PRO A 70 -4.15 -8.98 -0.56
N ALA A 71 -5.13 -8.23 -0.08
CA ALA A 71 -6.19 -7.70 -0.96
C ALA A 71 -5.62 -6.76 -2.03
N SER A 72 -4.56 -5.99 -1.72
CA SER A 72 -3.89 -5.12 -2.69
C SER A 72 -3.14 -5.88 -3.79
N TRP A 73 -2.83 -7.17 -3.60
CA TRP A 73 -2.19 -7.99 -4.62
C TRP A 73 -3.04 -8.14 -5.88
N LEU A 74 -4.37 -8.00 -5.75
CA LEU A 74 -5.29 -7.98 -6.89
C LEU A 74 -4.92 -6.93 -7.95
N PHE A 75 -4.37 -5.78 -7.55
CA PHE A 75 -3.89 -4.76 -8.48
C PHE A 75 -2.81 -5.29 -9.43
N PHE A 76 -1.93 -6.16 -8.92
CA PHE A 76 -0.75 -6.63 -9.64
C PHE A 76 -1.04 -7.83 -10.54
N ILE A 77 -2.19 -8.49 -10.38
CA ILE A 77 -2.57 -9.69 -11.17
C ILE A 77 -2.43 -9.47 -12.69
N PRO A 78 -2.93 -8.38 -13.30
CA PRO A 78 -2.81 -8.18 -14.74
C PRO A 78 -1.35 -8.05 -15.21
N PHE A 79 -0.47 -7.48 -14.36
CA PHE A 79 0.94 -7.32 -14.67
C PHE A 79 1.67 -8.67 -14.74
N PHE A 80 1.30 -9.65 -13.91
CA PHE A 80 1.85 -11.01 -13.99
C PHE A 80 1.57 -11.72 -15.31
N PHE A 81 0.48 -11.36 -15.99
CA PHE A 81 0.09 -11.98 -17.26
C PHE A 81 0.29 -11.06 -18.47
N ALA A 82 0.98 -9.92 -18.28
CA ALA A 82 1.13 -8.91 -19.32
C ALA A 82 1.82 -9.49 -20.57
N ASP A 83 2.92 -10.23 -20.39
CA ASP A 83 3.67 -10.83 -21.51
C ASP A 83 2.85 -11.93 -22.21
N LYS A 84 2.12 -12.74 -21.43
CA LYS A 84 1.32 -13.87 -21.95
C LYS A 84 0.18 -13.42 -22.86
N TYR A 85 -0.48 -12.31 -22.52
CA TYR A 85 -1.63 -11.79 -23.27
C TYR A 85 -1.30 -10.52 -24.06
N SER A 86 -0.02 -10.15 -24.15
CA SER A 86 0.46 -8.94 -24.82
C SER A 86 -0.27 -7.66 -24.36
N LEU A 87 -0.53 -7.56 -23.05
CA LEU A 87 -1.24 -6.42 -22.47
C LEU A 87 -0.31 -5.21 -22.36
N SER A 88 -0.81 -4.04 -22.76
CA SER A 88 -0.10 -2.79 -22.54
C SER A 88 -0.15 -2.36 -21.07
N PHE A 89 0.82 -1.56 -20.63
CA PHE A 89 0.85 -1.02 -19.26
C PHE A 89 -0.48 -0.32 -18.86
N PRO A 90 -1.06 0.60 -19.67
CA PRO A 90 -2.33 1.23 -19.32
C PRO A 90 -3.48 0.24 -19.15
N THR A 91 -3.52 -0.81 -19.97
CA THR A 91 -4.52 -1.89 -19.86
C THR A 91 -4.39 -2.62 -18.52
N CYS A 92 -3.18 -3.06 -18.17
CA CYS A 92 -2.91 -3.70 -16.88
C CYS A 92 -3.29 -2.79 -15.70
N TYR A 93 -2.96 -1.50 -15.80
CA TYR A 93 -3.25 -0.52 -14.76
C TYR A 93 -4.75 -0.34 -14.52
N VAL A 94 -5.54 -0.16 -15.58
CA VAL A 94 -7.00 0.02 -15.48
C VAL A 94 -7.69 -1.24 -14.95
N ILE A 95 -7.30 -2.43 -15.45
CA ILE A 95 -7.83 -3.70 -14.94
C ILE A 95 -7.46 -3.86 -13.47
N GLY A 96 -6.22 -3.56 -13.09
CA GLY A 96 -5.75 -3.63 -11.70
C GLY A 96 -6.55 -2.73 -10.77
N LEU A 97 -6.86 -1.50 -11.19
CA LEU A 97 -7.75 -0.60 -10.44
C LEU A 97 -9.16 -1.18 -10.27
N GLY A 98 -9.71 -1.79 -11.33
CA GLY A 98 -11.00 -2.49 -11.25
C GLY A 98 -10.96 -3.65 -10.25
N LEU A 99 -9.89 -4.44 -10.24
CA LEU A 99 -9.70 -5.54 -9.29
C LEU A 99 -9.52 -5.05 -7.84
N LEU A 100 -8.94 -3.87 -7.61
CA LEU A 100 -8.87 -3.28 -6.27
C LEU A 100 -10.25 -2.97 -5.68
N VAL A 101 -11.23 -2.60 -6.50
CA VAL A 101 -12.61 -2.42 -6.04
C VAL A 101 -13.16 -3.73 -5.48
N ILE A 102 -12.87 -4.86 -6.14
CA ILE A 102 -13.21 -6.19 -5.64
C ILE A 102 -12.45 -6.48 -4.33
N GLY A 103 -11.16 -6.14 -4.28
CA GLY A 103 -10.33 -6.27 -3.08
C GLY A 103 -10.87 -5.51 -1.88
N PHE A 104 -11.41 -4.30 -2.09
CA PHE A 104 -12.08 -3.52 -1.05
C PHE A 104 -13.28 -4.26 -0.45
N PHE A 105 -14.15 -4.85 -1.28
CA PHE A 105 -15.30 -5.60 -0.79
C PHE A 105 -14.88 -6.89 -0.08
N ILE A 106 -13.85 -7.58 -0.55
CA ILE A 106 -13.26 -8.74 0.13
C ILE A 106 -12.74 -8.34 1.51
N HIS A 107 -11.94 -7.27 1.58
CA HIS A 107 -11.42 -6.72 2.84
C HIS A 107 -12.54 -6.39 3.82
N GLN A 108 -13.55 -5.63 3.38
CA GLN A 108 -14.71 -5.29 4.20
C GLN A 108 -15.46 -6.51 4.72
N TYR A 109 -15.62 -7.54 3.90
CA TYR A 109 -16.27 -8.78 4.30
C TYR A 109 -15.46 -9.52 5.36
N VAL A 110 -14.15 -9.72 5.13
CA VAL A 110 -13.27 -10.44 6.06
C VAL A 110 -13.15 -9.72 7.40
N MET A 111 -13.09 -8.38 7.40
CA MET A 111 -13.03 -7.58 8.63
C MET A 111 -14.24 -7.74 9.55
N LYS A 112 -15.38 -8.26 9.07
CA LYS A 112 -16.54 -8.56 9.92
C LYS A 112 -16.32 -9.77 10.84
N PHE A 113 -15.31 -10.59 10.56
CA PHE A 113 -15.04 -11.85 11.25
C PHE A 113 -13.73 -11.82 12.08
N VAL A 114 -13.04 -10.68 12.16
CA VAL A 114 -11.69 -10.52 12.75
C VAL A 114 -11.70 -9.45 13.84
#